data_AF-A0A380ELB3-F1
#
_entry.id   AF-A0A380ELB3-F1
#
_cell.length_a   1.000
_cell.length_b   1.000
_cell.length_c   1.000
_cell.angle_alpha   90.00
_cell.angle_beta   90.00
_cell.angle_gamma   90.00
#
_symmetry.space_group_name_H-M   'P 1'
#
loop_
_entity.id
_entity.type
_entity.pdbx_description
1 polymer ?
#
loop_
_entity_poly.entity_id
_entity_poly.type
_entity_poly.pdbx_seq_one_letter_code
_entity_poly.pdbx_strand_id
1 'polypeptide(L)'
;MRDNFYGVQQKGYQQYKDDSQIRNPTSASKVMVMNQGLEVIDLAMRIVGAKSLEMNRPLQRYYRDMRAGLHNPPMEDAAYTNIAKSITDTF
;
A
#
# COMPACT_ATOMS: atom_id res chain seq x y z
N MET A 1 -12.78 20.55 17.34
CA MET A 1 -11.50 20.03 16.78
C MET A 1 -11.69 18.83 15.84
N ARG A 2 -12.59 17.86 16.13
CA ARG A 2 -12.98 16.80 15.17
C ARG A 2 -13.58 17.34 13.86
N ASP A 3 -14.40 18.38 13.95
CA ASP A 3 -15.14 18.92 12.78
C ASP A 3 -14.21 19.56 11.73
N ASN A 4 -13.08 20.14 12.17
CA ASN A 4 -12.09 20.72 11.27
C ASN A 4 -11.30 19.64 10.51
N PHE A 5 -11.06 18.47 11.12
CA PHE A 5 -10.30 17.39 10.48
C PHE A 5 -11.09 16.75 9.33
N TYR A 6 -12.37 16.48 9.54
CA TYR A 6 -13.25 15.98 8.48
C TYR A 6 -13.46 17.03 7.38
N GLY A 7 -13.55 18.32 7.73
CA GLY A 7 -13.68 19.40 6.74
C GLY A 7 -12.43 19.59 5.86
N VAL A 8 -11.22 19.44 6.41
CA VAL A 8 -9.96 19.55 5.64
C VAL A 8 -9.77 18.34 4.72
N GLN A 9 -10.03 17.13 5.22
CA GLN A 9 -10.00 15.91 4.40
C GLN A 9 -10.97 16.05 3.23
N GLN A 10 -12.24 16.41 3.49
CA GLN A 10 -13.24 16.57 2.43
C GLN A 10 -12.89 17.65 1.40
N LYS A 11 -12.29 18.77 1.82
CA LYS A 11 -11.79 19.80 0.89
C LYS A 11 -10.68 19.27 -0.03
N GLY A 12 -9.81 18.40 0.46
CA GLY A 12 -8.77 17.74 -0.34
C GLY A 12 -9.34 16.76 -1.37
N TYR A 13 -10.35 15.96 -0.98
CA TYR A 13 -11.07 15.08 -1.91
C TYR A 13 -11.89 15.88 -2.95
N GLN A 14 -12.43 17.04 -2.58
CA GLN A 14 -13.21 17.92 -3.48
C GLN A 14 -12.39 18.62 -4.57
N GLN A 15 -11.06 18.66 -4.47
CA GLN A 15 -10.19 19.20 -5.53
C GLN A 15 -10.19 18.30 -6.78
N TYR A 16 -10.39 17.00 -6.60
CA TYR A 16 -10.45 16.04 -7.70
C TYR A 16 -11.90 15.88 -8.15
N LYS A 17 -12.15 16.12 -9.44
CA LYS A 17 -13.50 15.96 -10.01
C LYS A 17 -13.87 14.50 -10.26
N ASP A 18 -12.87 13.63 -10.37
CA ASP A 18 -13.04 12.22 -10.63
C ASP A 18 -12.33 11.40 -9.54
N ASP A 19 -13.07 10.49 -8.91
CA ASP A 19 -12.58 9.55 -7.88
C ASP A 19 -11.39 8.72 -8.39
N SER A 20 -11.33 8.44 -9.69
CA SER A 20 -10.22 7.71 -10.30
C SER A 20 -8.87 8.41 -10.10
N GLN A 21 -8.86 9.75 -10.06
CA GLN A 21 -7.66 10.57 -9.89
C GLN A 21 -7.05 10.45 -8.49
N ILE A 22 -7.81 9.96 -7.52
CA ILE A 22 -7.32 9.68 -6.15
C ILE A 22 -7.15 8.17 -5.97
N ARG A 23 -8.15 7.39 -6.36
CA ARG A 23 -8.20 5.95 -6.11
C ARG A 23 -7.09 5.20 -6.83
N ASN A 24 -6.82 5.54 -8.09
CA ASN A 24 -5.78 4.87 -8.89
C ASN A 24 -4.37 5.10 -8.36
N PRO A 25 -3.90 6.34 -8.15
CA PRO A 25 -2.56 6.56 -7.59
C PRO A 25 -2.44 6.02 -6.17
N THR A 26 -3.50 6.06 -5.35
CA THR A 26 -3.48 5.45 -4.02
C THR A 26 -3.33 3.93 -4.10
N SER A 27 -4.08 3.28 -5.00
CA SER A 27 -4.01 1.83 -5.21
C SER A 27 -2.65 1.40 -5.76
N ALA A 28 -2.11 2.15 -6.74
CA ALA A 28 -0.78 1.92 -7.29
C ALA A 28 0.31 2.07 -6.22
N SER A 29 0.21 3.12 -5.39
CA SER A 29 1.16 3.36 -4.29
C SER A 29 1.13 2.22 -3.28
N LYS A 30 -0.05 1.70 -2.94
CA LYS A 30 -0.20 0.55 -2.03
C LYS A 30 0.50 -0.70 -2.59
N VAL A 31 0.28 -1.03 -3.87
CA VAL A 31 0.96 -2.16 -4.52
C VAL A 31 2.47 -1.98 -4.51
N MET A 32 2.95 -0.82 -4.95
CA MET A 32 4.38 -0.51 -5.04
C MET A 32 5.06 -0.61 -3.66
N VAL A 33 4.50 0.03 -2.63
CA VAL A 33 5.10 0.06 -1.29
C VAL A 33 5.08 -1.32 -0.64
N MET A 34 4.01 -2.11 -0.82
CA MET A 34 3.97 -3.47 -0.26
C MET A 34 5.01 -4.38 -0.91
N ASN A 35 5.11 -4.38 -2.23
CA ASN A 35 6.07 -5.23 -2.96
C ASN A 35 7.52 -4.81 -2.66
N GLN A 36 7.82 -3.52 -2.75
CA GLN A 36 9.18 -3.02 -2.48
C GLN A 36 9.56 -3.18 -1.01
N GLY A 37 8.62 -2.94 -0.09
CA GLY A 37 8.87 -3.09 1.34
C GLY A 37 9.18 -4.53 1.72
N LEU A 38 8.48 -5.52 1.14
CA LEU A 38 8.77 -6.94 1.35
C LEU A 38 10.16 -7.32 0.86
N GLU A 39 10.58 -6.80 -0.30
CA GLU A 39 11.93 -7.01 -0.83
C GLU A 39 13.01 -6.43 0.11
N VAL A 40 12.80 -5.20 0.60
CA VAL A 40 13.72 -4.56 1.56
C VAL A 40 13.84 -5.39 2.84
N ILE A 41 12.72 -5.87 3.38
CA ILE A 41 12.73 -6.70 4.59
C ILE A 41 13.43 -8.04 4.33
N ASP A 42 13.17 -8.69 3.19
CA ASP A 42 13.83 -9.95 2.83
C ASP A 42 15.34 -9.78 2.70
N LEU A 43 15.80 -8.72 2.02
CA LEU A 43 17.22 -8.38 1.94
C LEU A 43 17.82 -8.14 3.33
N ALA A 44 17.16 -7.37 4.20
CA ALA A 44 17.61 -7.13 5.56
C ALA A 44 17.71 -8.42 6.39
N MET A 45 16.73 -9.31 6.26
CA MET A 45 16.75 -10.62 6.93
C MET A 45 17.89 -11.50 6.43
N ARG A 46 18.17 -11.52 5.11
CA ARG A 46 19.31 -12.25 4.54
C ARG A 46 20.65 -11.71 5.00
N ILE A 47 20.82 -10.39 5.06
CA ILE A 47 22.05 -9.74 5.55
C ILE A 47 22.32 -10.12 7.02
N VAL A 48 21.29 -10.08 7.87
CA VAL A 48 21.42 -10.39 9.30
C VAL A 48 21.52 -11.91 9.56
N GLY A 49 21.01 -12.73 8.64
CA GLY A 49 21.02 -14.19 8.75
C GLY A 49 20.09 -14.70 9.86
N ALA A 50 20.46 -15.81 10.51
CA ALA A 50 19.61 -16.50 11.49
C ALA A 50 19.12 -15.61 12.64
N LYS A 51 19.87 -14.57 13.01
CA LYS A 51 19.48 -13.60 14.05
C LYS A 51 18.24 -12.78 13.67
N SER A 52 17.91 -12.66 12.39
CA SER A 52 16.70 -11.96 11.93
C SER A 52 15.41 -12.69 12.34
N LEU A 53 15.49 -13.99 12.64
CA LEU A 53 14.37 -14.85 13.02
C LEU A 53 14.11 -14.88 14.54
N GLU A 54 15.01 -14.33 15.35
CA GLU A 54 14.82 -14.32 16.81
C GLU A 54 13.58 -13.50 17.19
N MET A 55 12.71 -14.07 18.01
CA MET A 55 11.43 -13.42 18.36
C MET A 55 11.60 -12.13 19.17
N ASN A 56 12.74 -11.94 19.83
CA ASN A 56 13.09 -10.70 20.53
C ASN A 56 13.66 -9.61 19.59
N ARG A 57 13.85 -9.92 18.30
CA ARG A 57 14.29 -8.97 17.26
C ARG A 57 13.09 -8.51 16.43
N PRO A 58 13.11 -7.27 15.93
CA PRO A 58 11.96 -6.70 15.24
C PRO A 58 11.82 -7.20 13.78
N LEU A 59 12.88 -7.72 13.16
CA LEU A 59 12.89 -8.06 11.73
C LEU A 59 11.83 -9.10 11.34
N GLN A 60 11.74 -10.22 12.05
CA GLN A 60 10.69 -11.22 11.81
C GLN A 60 9.27 -10.65 11.99
N ARG A 61 9.10 -9.68 12.90
CA ARG A 61 7.80 -9.02 13.10
C ARG A 61 7.47 -8.15 11.90
N TYR A 62 8.41 -7.34 11.41
CA TYR A 62 8.21 -6.52 10.21
C TYR A 62 7.84 -7.36 8.99
N TYR A 63 8.49 -8.52 8.81
CA TYR A 63 8.16 -9.45 7.74
C TYR A 63 6.70 -9.94 7.84
N ARG A 64 6.27 -10.38 9.03
CA ARG A 64 4.89 -10.84 9.26
C ARG A 64 3.86 -9.72 9.09
N ASP A 65 4.15 -8.54 9.64
CA ASP A 65 3.25 -7.39 9.59
C ASP A 65 3.04 -6.93 8.14
N MET A 66 4.12 -6.84 7.35
CA MET A 66 4.04 -6.40 5.97
C MET A 66 3.35 -7.43 5.06
N ARG A 67 3.54 -8.73 5.31
CA ARG A 67 2.80 -9.79 4.61
C ARG A 67 1.29 -9.66 4.76
N ALA A 68 0.79 -9.27 5.95
CA ALA A 68 -0.64 -9.04 6.15
C ALA A 68 -1.17 -7.90 5.25
N GLY A 69 -0.35 -6.90 4.94
CA GLY A 69 -0.71 -5.78 4.07
C GLY A 69 -1.08 -6.15 2.63
N LEU A 70 -0.58 -7.28 2.12
CA LEU A 70 -0.93 -7.79 0.78
C LEU A 70 -2.40 -8.23 0.68
N HIS A 71 -3.00 -8.63 1.80
CA HIS A 71 -4.37 -9.13 1.85
C HIS A 71 -5.41 -8.02 2.06
N ASN A 72 -4.98 -6.80 2.39
CA ASN A 72 -5.88 -5.65 2.50
C ASN A 72 -6.32 -5.20 1.11
N PRO A 73 -7.58 -4.77 0.89
CA PRO A 73 -7.99 -4.15 -0.37
C PRO A 73 -7.26 -2.82 -0.65
N PRO A 74 -7.11 -2.41 -1.92
CA PRO A 74 -7.33 -3.19 -3.13
C PRO A 74 -6.26 -4.28 -3.31
N MET A 75 -6.65 -5.45 -3.79
CA MET A 75 -5.69 -6.47 -4.22
C MET A 75 -4.96 -5.98 -5.49
N GLU A 76 -3.76 -6.52 -5.71
CA GLU A 76 -2.86 -6.06 -6.77
C GLU A 76 -3.46 -6.20 -8.18
N ASP A 77 -4.09 -7.33 -8.46
CA ASP A 77 -4.85 -7.61 -9.68
C ASP A 77 -5.99 -6.59 -9.91
N ALA A 78 -6.76 -6.30 -8.87
CA ALA A 78 -7.84 -5.33 -8.92
C ALA A 78 -7.30 -3.90 -9.11
N ALA A 79 -6.18 -3.56 -8.47
CA ALA A 79 -5.52 -2.27 -8.64
C ALA A 79 -5.08 -2.07 -10.10
N TYR A 80 -4.35 -3.04 -10.67
CA TYR A 80 -3.92 -2.97 -12.07
C TYR A 80 -5.08 -2.96 -13.05
N THR A 81 -6.11 -3.77 -12.82
CA THR A 81 -7.31 -3.79 -13.68
C THR A 81 -8.03 -2.45 -13.67
N ASN A 82 -8.21 -1.83 -12.51
CA ASN A 82 -8.89 -0.54 -12.38
C ASN A 82 -8.08 0.61 -13.01
N ILE A 83 -6.75 0.59 -12.83
CA ILE A 83 -5.87 1.56 -13.48
C ILE A 83 -5.95 1.39 -15.00
N ALA A 84 -5.85 0.16 -15.51
CA ALA A 84 -5.94 -0.12 -16.94
C ALA A 84 -7.28 0.33 -17.54
N LYS A 85 -8.40 0.02 -16.88
CA LYS A 85 -9.74 0.49 -17.29
C LYS A 85 -9.81 2.01 -17.38
N SER A 86 -9.24 2.71 -16.41
CA SER A 86 -9.29 4.19 -16.37
C SER A 86 -8.50 4.90 -17.47
N ILE A 87 -7.57 4.20 -18.15
CA ILE A 87 -6.72 4.79 -19.19
C ILE A 87 -7.00 4.25 -20.59
N THR A 88 -7.61 3.05 -20.69
CA THR A 88 -7.84 2.39 -21.98
C THR A 88 -9.30 2.44 -22.44
N ASP A 89 -10.24 2.84 -21.57
CA ASP A 89 -11.68 2.76 -21.83
C ASP A 89 -12.14 1.39 -22.37
N THR A 90 -11.38 0.33 -22.11
CA THR A 90 -11.61 -1.01 -22.69
C THR A 90 -12.12 -1.97 -21.61
N PHE A 91 -13.26 -2.59 -21.93
CA PHE A 91 -14.15 -3.50 -21.15
C PHE A 91 -15.03 -2.87 -20.07
#